data_AF-A0A1W5XVA2-F1
#
_entry.id   AF-A0A1W5XVA2-F1
#
_cell.length_a   1.000
_cell.length_b   1.000
_cell.length_c   1.000
_cell.angle_alpha   90.00
_cell.angle_beta   90.00
_cell.angle_gamma   90.00
#
_symmetry.space_group_name_H-M   'P 1'
#
loop_
_entity.id
_entity.type
_entity.pdbx_description
1 polymer ?
#
loop_
_entity_poly.entity_id
_entity_poly.type
_entity_poly.pdbx_seq_one_letter_code
_entity_poly.pdbx_strand_id
1 'polypeptide(L)'
;MSGFPAGRRDALLIATGTYENPALKPLRSPRQDCEGLAAVLGDPAIGGFAVQQMVDGASYEVKRALEQFFRNRGRDDLLLLHLSCHGIKDDEGHLSFAARDTDKDLPASTAVPAAFLHDQMARCRARTIVVLLDCCYSGAFLPGAKGDDYVQVREELAGHGRAVLTATNRTEYAWEGDHLEAAAPQPSRFTGALIEGLRSGDADTDHDGRITVTELYEYVFEYLHHTGARQRPQMWADLEYRVTLARTATARRTSTAEAASAAVGAPAAGGGFAARPPTPAPTSTPAPGTPVEERPPQAQGLFGRLKDAFNGVESEPPAAPASSRRPRRGQDSLIRVEFPLIETALGTLKDVDVDTAKVCDRCQGVGAAAGTPVYPCERCGGTGDFGEVSAIGEAAPCSACNGDAVRILSPCQGCSGAGRVRFRRAITVKVPGGVDHGTRIQLAGEGEVGPGGGPPGDLYLEIVELPHPELVRRGDDLHLTRRLTRSQARRGCTIPVPTLEGSKSVRVPAETRSGLTLRLAGHGTMHLRGGGRGDLLVHLEIGDKSNGRPAAGR
;
A
#
# COMPACT_ATOMS: atom_id res chain seq x y z
N MET A 1 27.44 -13.49 -18.43
CA MET A 1 27.57 -13.36 -16.96
C MET A 1 26.74 -12.16 -16.53
N SER A 2 25.61 -12.40 -15.87
CA SER A 2 24.66 -11.36 -15.46
C SER A 2 24.30 -11.58 -14.00
N GLY A 3 25.03 -10.92 -13.10
CA GLY A 3 24.81 -11.01 -11.66
C GLY A 3 23.56 -10.27 -11.21
N PHE A 4 23.28 -10.32 -9.91
CA PHE A 4 22.39 -9.35 -9.27
C PHE A 4 23.02 -7.94 -9.32
N PRO A 5 22.24 -6.86 -9.09
CA PRO A 5 22.76 -5.50 -9.00
C PRO A 5 23.92 -5.39 -7.98
N ALA A 6 24.79 -4.41 -8.19
CA ALA A 6 25.98 -4.24 -7.36
C ALA A 6 25.64 -3.74 -5.94
N GLY A 7 25.65 -4.67 -4.98
CA GLY A 7 25.40 -4.43 -3.56
C GLY A 7 25.46 -5.75 -2.79
N ARG A 8 25.58 -5.72 -1.46
CA ARG A 8 25.47 -6.96 -0.66
C ARG A 8 24.01 -7.39 -0.59
N ARG A 9 23.79 -8.71 -0.52
CA ARG A 9 22.48 -9.30 -0.25
C ARG A 9 22.60 -10.04 1.08
N ASP A 10 22.06 -9.46 2.15
CA ASP A 10 22.14 -10.02 3.50
C ASP A 10 20.72 -10.36 3.97
N ALA A 11 20.53 -11.55 4.53
CA ALA A 11 19.25 -11.99 5.07
C ALA A 11 19.37 -12.41 6.54
N LEU A 12 18.41 -12.00 7.38
CA LEU A 12 18.28 -12.45 8.76
C LEU A 12 16.92 -13.13 8.91
N LEU A 13 16.91 -14.40 9.30
CA LEU A 13 15.70 -15.18 9.54
C LEU A 13 15.62 -15.50 11.04
N ILE A 14 14.57 -15.02 11.71
CA ILE A 14 14.34 -15.22 13.14
C ILE A 14 13.07 -16.04 13.32
N ALA A 15 13.19 -17.17 14.01
CA ALA A 15 12.10 -18.12 14.22
C ALA A 15 11.99 -18.52 15.70
N THR A 16 10.85 -18.20 16.32
CA THR A 16 10.57 -18.58 17.73
C THR A 16 9.48 -19.66 17.73
N GLY A 17 9.90 -20.92 17.88
CA GLY A 17 9.01 -22.07 18.01
C GLY A 17 8.70 -22.44 19.46
N THR A 18 9.69 -22.26 20.34
CA THR A 18 9.67 -22.67 21.74
C THR A 18 9.63 -21.44 22.65
N TYR A 19 8.84 -21.50 23.72
CA TYR A 19 8.65 -20.42 24.68
C TYR A 19 8.83 -20.95 26.11
N GLU A 20 9.47 -20.18 26.98
CA GLU A 20 9.68 -20.50 28.40
C GLU A 20 8.39 -20.25 29.22
N ASN A 21 7.57 -19.27 28.82
CA ASN A 21 6.26 -19.02 29.44
C ASN A 21 5.18 -19.96 28.85
N PRO A 22 4.50 -20.80 29.66
CA PRO A 22 3.50 -21.76 29.18
C PRO A 22 2.20 -21.14 28.63
N ALA A 23 1.95 -19.83 28.86
CA ALA A 23 0.83 -19.12 28.25
C ALA A 23 1.01 -18.90 26.73
N LEU A 24 2.23 -19.06 26.21
CA LEU A 24 2.54 -19.03 24.79
C LEU A 24 2.64 -20.45 24.23
N LYS A 25 1.64 -20.87 23.46
CA LYS A 25 1.60 -22.21 22.84
C LYS A 25 2.80 -22.37 21.87
N PRO A 26 3.58 -23.46 21.95
CA PRO A 26 4.72 -23.67 21.06
C PRO A 26 4.28 -23.81 19.60
N LEU A 27 5.01 -23.15 18.70
CA LEU A 27 4.80 -23.20 17.26
C LEU A 27 5.67 -24.31 16.66
N ARG A 28 5.05 -25.23 15.91
CA ARG A 28 5.73 -26.46 15.42
C ARG A 28 6.51 -26.27 14.13
N SER A 29 6.19 -25.26 13.32
CA SER A 29 6.76 -25.03 11.99
C SER A 29 7.92 -24.03 11.89
N PRO A 30 8.08 -22.97 12.73
CA PRO A 30 9.03 -21.88 12.47
C PRO A 30 10.48 -22.31 12.22
N ARG A 31 10.97 -23.35 12.90
CA ARG A 31 12.31 -23.91 12.66
C ARG A 31 12.44 -24.51 11.25
N GLN A 32 11.49 -25.34 10.84
CA GLN A 32 11.45 -25.96 9.51
C GLN A 32 11.24 -24.91 8.39
N ASP A 33 10.39 -23.92 8.65
CA ASP A 33 10.12 -22.81 7.75
C ASP A 33 11.38 -21.92 7.57
N CYS A 34 12.10 -21.66 8.65
CA CYS A 34 13.37 -20.92 8.65
C CYS A 34 14.46 -21.67 7.86
N GLU A 35 14.66 -22.97 8.13
CA GLU A 35 15.62 -23.82 7.40
C GLU A 35 15.28 -23.91 5.89
N GLY A 36 14.00 -24.07 5.56
CA GLY A 36 13.53 -24.15 4.18
C GLY A 36 13.71 -22.83 3.40
N LEU A 37 13.44 -21.69 4.05
CA LEU A 37 13.63 -20.37 3.47
C LEU A 37 15.12 -20.00 3.37
N ALA A 38 15.93 -20.39 4.36
CA ALA A 38 17.38 -20.21 4.34
C ALA A 38 18.04 -20.93 3.16
N ALA A 39 17.60 -22.16 2.85
CA ALA A 39 18.12 -22.92 1.72
C ALA A 39 17.87 -22.21 0.38
N VAL A 40 16.67 -21.67 0.16
CA VAL A 40 16.29 -21.03 -1.11
C VAL A 40 16.89 -19.62 -1.24
N LEU A 41 16.92 -18.83 -0.16
CA LEU A 41 17.57 -17.52 -0.15
C LEU A 41 19.10 -17.63 -0.24
N GLY A 42 19.70 -18.65 0.35
CA GLY A 42 21.15 -18.87 0.33
C GLY A 42 21.69 -19.43 -0.99
N ASP A 43 20.87 -20.15 -1.78
CA ASP A 43 21.29 -20.73 -3.06
C ASP A 43 21.79 -19.65 -4.05
N PRO A 44 23.07 -19.66 -4.49
CA PRO A 44 23.61 -18.66 -5.41
C PRO A 44 22.90 -18.57 -6.76
N ALA A 45 22.21 -19.63 -7.21
CA ALA A 45 21.41 -19.62 -8.43
C ALA A 45 20.11 -18.84 -8.21
N ILE A 46 19.41 -19.08 -7.09
CA ILE A 46 18.09 -18.54 -6.76
C ILE A 46 18.20 -17.20 -6.02
N GLY A 47 18.54 -17.20 -4.73
CA GLY A 47 18.58 -16.01 -3.88
C GLY A 47 19.97 -15.40 -3.69
N GLY A 48 21.03 -16.18 -3.51
CA GLY A 48 22.39 -15.69 -3.30
C GLY A 48 22.55 -14.66 -2.16
N PHE A 49 21.75 -14.78 -1.10
CA PHE A 49 21.88 -13.99 0.12
C PHE A 49 22.91 -14.62 1.08
N ALA A 50 23.64 -13.79 1.81
CA ALA A 50 24.31 -14.18 3.04
C ALA A 50 23.26 -14.33 4.14
N VAL A 51 22.82 -15.57 4.41
CA VAL A 51 21.73 -15.86 5.37
C VAL A 51 22.28 -16.10 6.78
N GLN A 52 21.82 -15.32 7.74
CA GLN A 52 21.95 -15.58 9.17
C GLN A 52 20.61 -16.12 9.71
N GLN A 53 20.67 -17.18 10.52
CA GLN A 53 19.49 -17.76 11.17
C GLN A 53 19.59 -17.60 12.70
N MET A 54 18.46 -17.30 13.34
CA MET A 54 18.31 -17.29 14.80
C MET A 54 17.04 -18.06 15.15
N VAL A 55 17.18 -19.18 15.85
CA VAL A 55 16.05 -20.05 16.22
C VAL A 55 15.95 -20.15 17.73
N ASP A 56 14.75 -19.91 18.28
CA ASP A 56 14.46 -19.93 19.72
C ASP A 56 15.39 -19.00 20.54
N GLY A 57 15.73 -17.82 20.00
CA GLY A 57 16.54 -16.81 20.68
C GLY A 57 15.77 -16.05 21.75
N ALA A 58 16.47 -15.58 22.79
CA ALA A 58 15.91 -14.69 23.80
C ALA A 58 15.81 -13.24 23.29
N SER A 59 14.97 -12.42 23.93
CA SER A 59 14.57 -11.08 23.50
C SER A 59 15.76 -10.13 23.32
N TYR A 60 16.76 -10.22 24.19
CA TYR A 60 18.00 -9.45 24.10
C TYR A 60 18.91 -9.94 22.96
N GLU A 61 18.90 -11.25 22.64
CA GLU A 61 19.64 -11.82 21.52
C GLU A 61 19.02 -11.37 20.19
N VAL A 62 17.69 -11.41 20.09
CA VAL A 62 16.92 -10.93 18.94
C VAL A 62 17.13 -9.42 18.74
N LYS A 63 16.98 -8.60 19.79
CA LYS A 63 17.25 -7.15 19.74
C LYS A 63 18.66 -6.85 19.22
N ARG A 64 19.67 -7.57 19.74
CA ARG A 64 21.07 -7.44 19.33
C ARG A 64 21.31 -7.88 17.88
N ALA A 65 20.68 -8.97 17.44
CA ALA A 65 20.80 -9.45 16.06
C ALA A 65 20.17 -8.46 15.07
N LEU A 66 19.02 -7.88 15.40
CA LEU A 66 18.39 -6.82 14.60
C LEU A 66 19.28 -5.57 14.50
N GLU A 67 19.81 -5.06 15.63
CA GLU A 67 20.74 -3.91 15.62
C GLU A 67 21.96 -4.20 14.73
N GLN A 68 22.59 -5.37 14.90
CA GLN A 68 23.73 -5.79 14.08
C GLN A 68 23.37 -5.94 12.59
N PHE A 69 22.15 -6.39 12.28
CA PHE A 69 21.69 -6.58 10.91
C PHE A 69 21.47 -5.28 10.15
N PHE A 70 20.93 -4.24 10.79
CA PHE A 70 20.70 -2.93 10.13
C PHE A 70 21.91 -1.99 10.18
N ARG A 71 22.92 -2.28 11.00
CA ARG A 71 24.13 -1.46 11.18
C ARG A 71 25.16 -1.64 10.04
N ASN A 72 25.94 -0.58 9.78
CA ASN A 72 27.08 -0.56 8.85
C ASN A 72 26.78 -0.98 7.39
N ARG A 73 25.60 -0.65 6.87
CA ARG A 73 25.18 -1.01 5.49
C ARG A 73 25.52 0.05 4.44
N GLY A 74 25.76 -0.41 3.21
CA GLY A 74 25.85 0.41 2.00
C GLY A 74 24.47 0.84 1.50
N ARG A 75 24.42 1.83 0.59
CA ARG A 75 23.13 2.31 0.04
C ARG A 75 22.48 1.31 -0.91
N ASP A 76 23.31 0.57 -1.64
CA ASP A 76 22.90 -0.37 -2.69
C ASP A 76 22.73 -1.81 -2.16
N ASP A 77 22.94 -2.01 -0.84
CA ASP A 77 22.67 -3.28 -0.18
C ASP A 77 21.17 -3.61 -0.19
N LEU A 78 20.85 -4.90 -0.34
CA LEU A 78 19.51 -5.46 -0.19
C LEU A 78 19.46 -6.26 1.12
N LEU A 79 18.59 -5.82 2.04
CA LEU A 79 18.34 -6.51 3.29
C LEU A 79 17.01 -7.25 3.23
N LEU A 80 17.00 -8.53 3.65
CA LEU A 80 15.78 -9.30 3.84
C LEU A 80 15.68 -9.77 5.31
N LEU A 81 14.67 -9.30 6.03
CA LEU A 81 14.34 -9.78 7.38
C LEU A 81 13.11 -10.70 7.31
N HIS A 82 13.20 -11.91 7.88
CA HIS A 82 12.04 -12.77 8.11
C HIS A 82 11.85 -12.96 9.61
N LEU A 83 10.62 -12.77 10.10
CA LEU A 83 10.22 -13.03 11.49
C LEU A 83 9.06 -14.02 11.51
N SER A 84 9.24 -15.16 12.19
CA SER A 84 8.19 -16.16 12.44
C SER A 84 8.08 -16.43 13.94
N CYS A 85 7.03 -15.93 14.58
CA CYS A 85 6.82 -15.98 16.03
C CYS A 85 5.37 -15.64 16.39
N HIS A 86 5.01 -15.65 17.67
CA HIS A 86 3.78 -14.99 18.12
C HIS A 86 3.92 -13.47 18.06
N GLY A 87 2.86 -12.79 17.61
CA GLY A 87 2.68 -11.35 17.82
C GLY A 87 1.79 -11.13 19.04
N ILE A 88 2.27 -10.33 19.99
CA ILE A 88 1.55 -9.92 21.20
C ILE A 88 1.13 -8.46 21.00
N LYS A 89 -0.08 -8.12 21.45
CA LYS A 89 -0.56 -6.74 21.57
C LYS A 89 -0.83 -6.41 23.03
N ASP A 90 -0.46 -5.20 23.44
CA ASP A 90 -0.98 -4.59 24.67
C ASP A 90 -2.37 -3.97 24.44
N ASP A 91 -2.94 -3.37 25.49
CA ASP A 91 -4.29 -2.81 25.48
C ASP A 91 -4.39 -1.53 24.62
N GLU A 92 -3.28 -0.79 24.50
CA GLU A 92 -3.08 0.34 23.60
C GLU A 92 -3.00 -0.09 22.12
N GLY A 93 -2.60 -1.34 21.88
CA GLY A 93 -2.61 -2.01 20.59
C GLY A 93 -1.23 -2.10 19.91
N HIS A 94 -0.14 -1.77 20.61
CA HIS A 94 1.23 -1.90 20.13
C HIS A 94 1.60 -3.35 19.88
N LEU A 95 2.15 -3.63 18.70
CA LEU A 95 2.69 -4.96 18.40
C LEU A 95 4.07 -5.17 19.05
N SER A 96 4.26 -6.32 19.68
CA SER A 96 5.56 -6.87 20.07
C SER A 96 5.72 -8.29 19.54
N PHE A 97 6.93 -8.64 19.10
CA PHE A 97 7.28 -9.98 18.63
C PHE A 97 7.79 -10.83 19.80
N ALA A 98 7.23 -12.01 19.98
CA ALA A 98 7.60 -12.92 21.06
C ALA A 98 8.94 -13.65 20.78
N ALA A 99 9.81 -13.61 21.77
CA ALA A 99 11.07 -14.35 21.86
C ALA A 99 10.92 -15.51 22.86
N ARG A 100 11.97 -16.35 23.01
CA ARG A 100 11.90 -17.56 23.86
C ARG A 100 11.58 -17.25 25.32
N ASP A 101 12.15 -16.17 25.84
CA ASP A 101 12.03 -15.64 27.22
C ASP A 101 10.80 -14.72 27.41
N THR A 102 9.92 -14.58 26.42
CA THR A 102 8.79 -13.64 26.51
C THR A 102 7.74 -14.10 27.53
N ASP A 103 7.51 -13.23 28.51
CA ASP A 103 6.36 -13.26 29.39
C ASP A 103 5.20 -12.49 28.75
N LYS A 104 4.05 -13.14 28.63
CA LYS A 104 2.84 -12.56 28.05
C LYS A 104 2.30 -11.39 28.87
N ASP A 105 2.51 -11.41 30.19
CA ASP A 105 1.99 -10.40 31.10
C ASP A 105 3.00 -9.23 31.28
N LEU A 106 4.24 -9.39 30.81
CA LEU A 106 5.31 -8.39 30.83
C LEU A 106 5.99 -8.21 29.45
N PRO A 107 5.25 -7.95 28.36
CA PRO A 107 5.81 -7.93 27.00
C PRO A 107 6.78 -6.77 26.78
N ALA A 108 6.59 -5.63 27.43
CA ALA A 108 7.44 -4.45 27.26
C ALA A 108 8.93 -4.70 27.59
N SER A 109 9.21 -5.55 28.59
CA SER A 109 10.57 -5.93 28.97
C SER A 109 11.06 -7.20 28.26
N THR A 110 10.17 -8.20 28.10
CA THR A 110 10.53 -9.56 27.70
C THR A 110 10.24 -9.92 26.24
N ALA A 111 9.55 -9.06 25.48
CA ALA A 111 9.34 -9.21 24.04
C ALA A 111 10.22 -8.23 23.24
N VAL A 112 10.12 -8.27 21.92
CA VAL A 112 10.78 -7.33 21.00
C VAL A 112 9.74 -6.37 20.42
N PRO A 113 9.65 -5.11 20.88
CA PRO A 113 8.66 -4.16 20.37
C PRO A 113 8.84 -3.93 18.86
N ALA A 114 7.75 -3.89 18.10
CA ALA A 114 7.84 -3.57 16.67
C ALA A 114 8.38 -2.14 16.43
N ALA A 115 8.13 -1.21 17.35
CA ALA A 115 8.74 0.12 17.35
C ALA A 115 10.29 0.07 17.36
N PHE A 116 10.91 -0.89 18.06
CA PHE A 116 12.36 -1.07 18.05
C PHE A 116 12.85 -1.51 16.66
N LEU A 117 12.14 -2.42 15.99
CA LEU A 117 12.45 -2.81 14.63
C LEU A 117 12.30 -1.65 13.65
N HIS A 118 11.23 -0.86 13.75
CA HIS A 118 11.04 0.35 12.93
C HIS A 118 12.19 1.35 13.11
N ASP A 119 12.64 1.60 14.34
CA ASP A 119 13.80 2.46 14.62
C ASP A 119 15.09 1.94 13.95
N GLN A 120 15.34 0.62 13.97
CA GLN A 120 16.49 0.03 13.27
C GLN A 120 16.37 0.17 11.75
N MET A 121 15.17 -0.01 11.18
CA MET A 121 14.92 0.18 9.74
C MET A 121 15.08 1.65 9.32
N ALA A 122 14.56 2.60 10.10
CA ALA A 122 14.64 4.03 9.84
C ALA A 122 16.09 4.53 9.85
N ARG A 123 16.90 4.05 10.79
CA ARG A 123 18.35 4.36 10.89
C ARG A 123 19.22 3.65 9.87
N CYS A 124 18.70 2.64 9.17
CA CYS A 124 19.48 1.87 8.22
C CYS A 124 19.86 2.69 6.98
N ARG A 125 21.10 2.51 6.51
CA ARG A 125 21.63 3.17 5.30
C ARG A 125 21.27 2.47 3.99
N ALA A 126 20.87 1.19 4.06
CA ALA A 126 20.38 0.46 2.90
C ALA A 126 19.08 1.10 2.40
N ARG A 127 18.99 1.34 1.10
CA ARG A 127 17.75 1.79 0.46
C ARG A 127 16.74 0.63 0.46
N THR A 128 17.19 -0.52 -0.02
CA THR A 128 16.32 -1.68 -0.22
C THR A 128 16.21 -2.55 1.04
N ILE A 129 15.03 -2.55 1.67
CA ILE A 129 14.74 -3.36 2.86
C ILE A 129 13.41 -4.08 2.66
N VAL A 130 13.45 -5.41 2.71
CA VAL A 130 12.27 -6.27 2.60
C VAL A 130 12.05 -6.99 3.92
N VAL A 131 10.85 -6.92 4.48
CA VAL A 131 10.46 -7.59 5.72
C VAL A 131 9.34 -8.57 5.46
N LEU A 132 9.49 -9.81 5.91
CA LEU A 132 8.52 -10.89 5.78
C LEU A 132 8.05 -11.29 7.20
N LEU A 133 6.78 -11.04 7.53
CA LEU A 133 6.22 -11.30 8.86
C LEU A 133 5.22 -12.45 8.84
N ASP A 134 5.64 -13.59 9.37
CA ASP A 134 4.83 -14.78 9.58
C ASP A 134 4.42 -14.90 11.06
N CYS A 135 3.70 -13.88 11.54
CA CYS A 135 3.18 -13.82 12.89
C CYS A 135 1.71 -13.39 12.93
N CYS A 136 0.97 -13.86 13.94
CA CYS A 136 -0.35 -13.34 14.28
C CYS A 136 -0.28 -11.82 14.53
N TYR A 137 -1.34 -11.09 14.19
CA TYR A 137 -1.40 -9.63 14.33
C TYR A 137 -0.36 -8.81 13.54
N SER A 138 0.43 -9.43 12.65
CA SER A 138 1.39 -8.77 11.75
C SER A 138 0.82 -7.59 10.94
N GLY A 139 -0.48 -7.57 10.67
CA GLY A 139 -1.14 -6.41 10.05
C GLY A 139 -0.93 -5.11 10.84
N ALA A 140 -0.74 -5.17 12.17
CA ALA A 140 -0.44 -4.02 13.03
C ALA A 140 0.93 -3.36 12.76
N PHE A 141 1.83 -4.05 12.05
CA PHE A 141 3.11 -3.53 11.58
C PHE A 141 2.98 -2.70 10.28
N LEU A 142 1.83 -2.82 9.59
CA LEU A 142 1.58 -2.09 8.35
C LEU A 142 1.04 -0.68 8.65
N PRO A 143 1.47 0.36 7.91
CA PRO A 143 0.97 1.72 8.09
C PRO A 143 -0.57 1.81 7.99
N GLY A 144 -1.23 2.24 9.08
CA GLY A 144 -2.68 2.46 9.13
C GLY A 144 -3.50 1.36 9.80
N ALA A 145 -2.87 0.33 10.37
CA ALA A 145 -3.58 -0.68 11.16
C ALA A 145 -4.00 -0.18 12.55
N LYS A 146 -5.11 -0.70 13.09
CA LYS A 146 -5.72 -0.23 14.35
C LYS A 146 -4.86 -0.62 15.57
N GLY A 147 -4.46 0.40 16.32
CA GLY A 147 -3.63 0.42 17.53
C GLY A 147 -3.02 1.82 17.63
N ASP A 148 -3.30 2.55 18.70
CA ASP A 148 -2.83 3.94 18.82
C ASP A 148 -1.30 3.97 19.09
N ASP A 149 -0.67 5.10 18.79
CA ASP A 149 0.78 5.42 18.84
C ASP A 149 1.70 5.09 17.64
N TYR A 150 1.20 4.45 16.56
CA TYR A 150 1.97 4.33 15.29
C TYR A 150 2.08 5.63 14.46
N VAL A 151 1.97 6.80 15.11
CA VAL A 151 1.86 8.11 14.45
C VAL A 151 3.18 8.57 13.80
N GLN A 152 4.34 8.12 14.29
CA GLN A 152 5.66 8.50 13.73
C GLN A 152 6.12 7.65 12.53
N VAL A 153 5.67 6.39 12.42
CA VAL A 153 6.16 5.43 11.41
C VAL A 153 5.88 5.86 9.95
N ARG A 154 4.85 6.70 9.73
CA ARG A 154 4.44 7.17 8.39
C ARG A 154 5.35 8.21 7.76
N GLU A 155 6.22 8.88 8.54
CA GLU A 155 7.23 9.82 8.00
C GLU A 155 8.65 9.24 8.05
N GLU A 156 8.95 8.33 8.98
CA GLU A 156 10.29 7.72 9.13
C GLU A 156 10.56 6.53 8.20
N LEU A 157 9.52 5.93 7.62
CA LEU A 157 9.67 4.87 6.60
C LEU A 157 9.71 5.37 5.16
N ALA A 158 9.45 6.64 4.88
CA ALA A 158 9.54 7.22 3.54
C ALA A 158 11.00 7.21 3.05
N GLY A 159 11.31 6.33 2.08
CA GLY A 159 12.71 6.12 1.69
C GLY A 159 12.97 4.92 0.77
N HIS A 160 12.79 5.14 -0.53
CA HIS A 160 13.42 4.43 -1.65
C HIS A 160 13.61 2.89 -1.53
N GLY A 161 12.56 2.09 -1.65
CA GLY A 161 12.71 0.64 -1.89
C GLY A 161 12.39 -0.26 -0.69
N ARG A 162 11.45 0.13 0.16
CA ARG A 162 11.05 -0.61 1.36
C ARG A 162 9.77 -1.41 1.10
N ALA A 163 9.72 -2.66 1.54
CA ALA A 163 8.52 -3.50 1.46
C ALA A 163 8.34 -4.36 2.71
N VAL A 164 7.08 -4.57 3.09
CA VAL A 164 6.67 -5.43 4.20
C VAL A 164 5.56 -6.35 3.70
N LEU A 165 5.78 -7.67 3.76
CA LEU A 165 4.79 -8.70 3.45
C LEU A 165 4.39 -9.40 4.75
N THR A 166 3.11 -9.74 4.90
CA THR A 166 2.54 -10.25 6.15
C THR A 166 1.55 -11.39 5.89
N ALA A 167 1.48 -12.37 6.80
CA ALA A 167 0.73 -13.62 6.63
C ALA A 167 -0.77 -13.57 7.04
N THR A 168 -1.37 -12.38 7.17
CA THR A 168 -2.40 -12.07 8.19
C THR A 168 -3.66 -12.96 8.25
N ASN A 169 -4.28 -12.95 9.44
CA ASN A 169 -5.72 -13.16 9.66
C ASN A 169 -6.22 -12.33 10.87
N ARG A 170 -7.52 -11.98 10.86
CA ARG A 170 -8.22 -11.37 12.00
C ARG A 170 -8.47 -12.40 13.12
N THR A 171 -8.05 -12.08 14.34
CA THR A 171 -8.52 -12.58 15.65
C THR A 171 -9.29 -13.90 15.69
N GLU A 172 -8.70 -14.91 16.33
CA GLU A 172 -9.42 -15.69 17.35
C GLU A 172 -8.91 -15.28 18.72
N TYR A 173 -9.74 -14.58 19.50
CA TYR A 173 -9.63 -14.58 20.95
C TYR A 173 -10.05 -15.97 21.44
N ALA A 174 -9.11 -16.91 21.43
CA ALA A 174 -9.35 -18.28 21.89
C ALA A 174 -9.34 -18.34 23.43
N TRP A 175 -10.47 -17.97 24.03
CA TRP A 175 -10.97 -18.76 25.15
C TRP A 175 -11.61 -20.04 24.59
N GLU A 176 -11.71 -21.09 25.42
CA GLU A 176 -11.96 -22.48 25.00
C GLU A 176 -10.79 -23.06 24.16
N GLY A 177 -10.49 -24.36 24.20
CA GLY A 177 -10.97 -25.46 25.02
C GLY A 177 -9.99 -26.62 24.83
N ASP A 178 -10.13 -27.71 25.60
CA ASP A 178 -9.16 -28.80 25.58
C ASP A 178 -9.09 -29.55 24.23
N HIS A 179 -7.93 -30.18 24.00
CA HIS A 179 -7.58 -31.12 22.91
C HIS A 179 -7.42 -30.58 21.46
N LEU A 180 -6.20 -30.77 20.94
CA LEU A 180 -5.96 -31.09 19.53
C LEU A 180 -4.84 -32.14 19.44
N GLU A 181 -5.13 -33.27 18.80
CA GLU A 181 -4.29 -34.48 18.79
C GLU A 181 -3.04 -34.38 17.88
N ALA A 182 -2.10 -35.29 18.09
CA ALA A 182 -0.80 -35.28 17.43
C ALA A 182 -0.86 -35.74 15.96
N ALA A 183 -0.97 -34.78 15.03
CA ALA A 183 -0.64 -34.96 13.61
C ALA A 183 0.80 -34.50 13.30
N ALA A 184 1.38 -35.02 12.21
CA ALA A 184 2.74 -34.70 11.77
C ALA A 184 2.94 -33.20 11.46
N PRO A 185 4.18 -32.66 11.53
CA PRO A 185 4.44 -31.24 11.28
C PRO A 185 3.98 -30.82 9.88
N GLN A 186 3.18 -29.75 9.82
CA GLN A 186 2.87 -29.06 8.57
C GLN A 186 3.59 -27.70 8.59
N PRO A 187 4.27 -27.30 7.50
CA PRO A 187 4.91 -26.00 7.39
C PRO A 187 3.89 -24.86 7.50
N SER A 188 4.34 -23.65 7.84
CA SER A 188 3.47 -22.47 7.76
C SER A 188 2.94 -22.33 6.34
N ARG A 189 1.64 -22.10 6.18
CA ARG A 189 1.03 -21.96 4.86
C ARG A 189 1.58 -20.76 4.08
N PHE A 190 1.90 -19.66 4.77
CA PHE A 190 2.49 -18.47 4.17
C PHE A 190 3.97 -18.68 3.83
N THR A 191 4.80 -19.09 4.80
CA THR A 191 6.23 -19.30 4.54
C THR A 191 6.49 -20.49 3.60
N GLY A 192 5.65 -21.53 3.65
CA GLY A 192 5.66 -22.63 2.69
C GLY A 192 5.34 -22.18 1.26
N ALA A 193 4.37 -21.27 1.07
CA ALA A 193 4.08 -20.69 -0.24
C ALA A 193 5.24 -19.82 -0.75
N LEU A 194 5.88 -19.03 0.12
CA LEU A 194 7.09 -18.28 -0.20
C LEU A 194 8.23 -19.21 -0.67
N ILE A 195 8.48 -20.28 0.08
CA ILE A 195 9.52 -21.27 -0.24
C ILE A 195 9.23 -21.95 -1.57
N GLU A 196 8.00 -22.38 -1.81
CA GLU A 196 7.62 -23.08 -3.04
C GLU A 196 7.77 -22.17 -4.26
N GLY A 197 7.16 -20.98 -4.26
CA GLY A 197 7.22 -20.05 -5.38
C GLY A 197 8.64 -19.59 -5.73
N LEU A 198 9.51 -19.41 -4.73
CA LEU A 198 10.92 -19.10 -4.93
C LEU A 198 11.73 -20.31 -5.44
N ARG A 199 11.35 -21.54 -5.07
CA ARG A 199 12.08 -22.78 -5.41
C ARG A 199 11.69 -23.35 -6.77
N SER A 200 10.39 -23.42 -7.07
CA SER A 200 9.89 -23.86 -8.38
C SER A 200 10.17 -22.81 -9.45
N GLY A 201 10.13 -21.53 -9.04
CA GLY A 201 10.19 -20.39 -9.93
C GLY A 201 8.82 -19.94 -10.43
N ASP A 202 7.72 -20.55 -9.98
CA ASP A 202 6.35 -20.20 -10.41
C ASP A 202 5.93 -18.78 -9.95
N ALA A 203 6.69 -18.16 -9.05
CA ALA A 203 6.52 -16.76 -8.66
C ALA A 203 7.13 -15.74 -9.66
N ASP A 204 7.74 -16.20 -10.75
CA ASP A 204 8.14 -15.38 -11.92
C ASP A 204 6.94 -15.30 -12.87
N THR A 205 6.00 -14.39 -12.56
CA THR A 205 4.70 -14.35 -13.25
C THR A 205 4.81 -13.72 -14.64
N ASP A 206 5.74 -12.78 -14.86
CA ASP A 206 6.00 -12.20 -16.18
C ASP A 206 7.07 -12.95 -17.03
N HIS A 207 7.69 -13.98 -16.44
CA HIS A 207 8.64 -14.91 -17.07
C HIS A 207 9.95 -14.23 -17.54
N ASP A 208 10.38 -13.12 -16.93
CA ASP A 208 11.65 -12.44 -17.25
C ASP A 208 12.92 -13.15 -16.71
N GLY A 209 12.74 -14.21 -15.90
CA GLY A 209 13.82 -14.95 -15.25
C GLY A 209 14.14 -14.47 -13.83
N ARG A 210 13.39 -13.49 -13.31
CA ARG A 210 13.54 -12.91 -11.97
C ARG A 210 12.23 -13.07 -11.20
N ILE A 211 12.33 -13.02 -9.88
CA ILE A 211 11.18 -12.98 -8.98
C ILE A 211 11.31 -11.70 -8.19
N THR A 212 10.43 -10.73 -8.45
CA THR A 212 10.37 -9.49 -7.67
C THR A 212 9.54 -9.64 -6.40
N VAL A 213 9.65 -8.66 -5.50
CA VAL A 213 8.83 -8.58 -4.28
C VAL A 213 7.32 -8.61 -4.61
N THR A 214 6.91 -7.91 -5.67
CA THR A 214 5.52 -7.80 -6.09
C THR A 214 4.98 -9.13 -6.62
N GLU A 215 5.72 -9.79 -7.53
CA GLU A 215 5.28 -11.07 -8.11
C GLU A 215 5.27 -12.18 -7.07
N LEU A 216 6.23 -12.18 -6.14
CA LEU A 216 6.22 -13.10 -5.00
C LEU A 216 4.99 -12.89 -4.09
N TYR A 217 4.58 -11.65 -3.87
CA TYR A 217 3.33 -11.35 -3.15
C TYR A 217 2.10 -11.85 -3.92
N GLU A 218 2.01 -11.56 -5.22
CA GLU A 218 0.89 -11.99 -6.08
C GLU A 218 0.78 -13.52 -6.11
N TYR A 219 1.89 -14.23 -6.31
CA TYR A 219 1.95 -15.69 -6.24
C TYR A 219 1.47 -16.23 -4.89
N VAL A 220 1.96 -15.69 -3.77
CA VAL A 220 1.57 -16.16 -2.43
C VAL A 220 0.11 -15.85 -2.13
N PHE A 221 -0.41 -14.69 -2.57
CA PHE A 221 -1.82 -14.34 -2.46
C PHE A 221 -2.70 -15.35 -3.21
N GLU A 222 -2.38 -15.63 -4.47
CA GLU A 222 -3.12 -16.59 -5.29
C GLU A 222 -3.00 -18.02 -4.77
N TYR A 223 -1.81 -18.47 -4.35
CA TYR A 223 -1.59 -19.80 -3.78
C TYR A 223 -2.42 -20.02 -2.51
N LEU A 224 -2.46 -19.03 -1.60
CA LEU A 224 -3.28 -19.09 -0.40
C LEU A 224 -4.78 -19.02 -0.71
N HIS A 225 -5.18 -18.27 -1.74
CA HIS A 225 -6.56 -18.23 -2.20
C HIS A 225 -7.02 -19.58 -2.77
N HIS A 226 -6.25 -20.16 -3.70
CA HIS A 226 -6.54 -21.42 -4.37
C HIS A 226 -6.53 -22.63 -3.44
N THR A 227 -5.64 -22.65 -2.43
CA THR A 227 -5.62 -23.71 -1.40
C THR A 227 -6.75 -23.58 -0.37
N GLY A 228 -7.65 -22.60 -0.52
CA GLY A 228 -8.76 -22.35 0.41
C GLY A 228 -8.28 -21.94 1.80
N ALA A 229 -7.07 -21.40 1.93
CA ALA A 229 -6.57 -20.91 3.19
C ALA A 229 -7.41 -19.70 3.62
N ARG A 230 -7.78 -19.66 4.92
CA ARG A 230 -8.44 -18.48 5.48
C ARG A 230 -7.52 -17.26 5.47
N GLN A 231 -6.20 -17.45 5.45
CA GLN A 231 -5.20 -16.38 5.46
C GLN A 231 -5.41 -15.40 4.30
N ARG A 232 -5.17 -14.13 4.61
CA ARG A 232 -5.20 -13.01 3.68
C ARG A 232 -3.88 -12.26 3.83
N PRO A 233 -2.86 -12.62 3.02
CA PRO A 233 -1.59 -11.91 3.11
C PRO A 233 -1.80 -10.44 2.72
N GLN A 234 -1.06 -9.55 3.36
CA GLN A 234 -1.07 -8.13 3.02
C GLN A 234 0.36 -7.67 2.75
N MET A 235 0.53 -6.80 1.75
CA MET A 235 1.80 -6.15 1.45
C MET A 235 1.65 -4.63 1.57
N TRP A 236 2.61 -3.99 2.22
CA TRP A 236 2.89 -2.57 2.07
C TRP A 236 4.23 -2.39 1.34
N ALA A 237 4.32 -1.42 0.44
CA ALA A 237 5.46 -1.23 -0.43
C ALA A 237 5.64 0.26 -0.78
N ASP A 238 6.83 0.80 -0.52
CA ASP A 238 7.33 2.10 -0.97
C ASP A 238 8.51 1.85 -1.93
N LEU A 239 8.17 1.48 -3.17
CA LEU A 239 9.10 1.00 -4.18
C LEU A 239 9.11 1.93 -5.41
N GLU A 240 10.20 2.68 -5.59
CA GLU A 240 10.44 3.48 -6.79
C GLU A 240 10.94 2.64 -7.99
N TYR A 241 11.34 1.39 -7.74
CA TYR A 241 11.90 0.46 -8.72
C TYR A 241 11.53 -0.98 -8.38
N ARG A 242 11.51 -1.87 -9.39
CA ARG A 242 11.30 -3.32 -9.20
C ARG A 242 12.45 -3.90 -8.37
N VAL A 243 12.14 -4.38 -7.16
CA VAL A 243 13.09 -5.06 -6.28
C VAL A 243 13.07 -6.56 -6.59
N THR A 244 14.13 -7.06 -7.23
CA THR A 244 14.33 -8.50 -7.43
C THR A 244 14.77 -9.18 -6.12
N LEU A 245 14.08 -10.24 -5.73
CA LEU A 245 14.44 -11.13 -4.64
C LEU A 245 15.25 -12.34 -5.14
N ALA A 246 14.76 -13.04 -6.15
CA ALA A 246 15.39 -14.26 -6.66
C ALA A 246 15.46 -14.30 -8.20
N ARG A 247 16.05 -15.37 -8.74
CA ARG A 247 15.99 -15.76 -10.16
C ARG A 247 15.41 -17.15 -10.30
N THR A 248 14.79 -17.43 -11.44
CA THR A 248 14.36 -18.78 -11.78
C THR A 248 15.53 -19.62 -12.33
N ALA A 249 15.65 -20.85 -11.87
CA ALA A 249 16.64 -21.79 -12.42
C ALA A 249 16.32 -22.21 -13.87
N THR A 250 15.08 -21.98 -14.31
CA THR A 250 14.49 -22.46 -15.57
C THR A 250 15.03 -21.74 -16.82
N ALA A 251 15.53 -20.50 -16.67
CA ALA A 251 16.08 -19.68 -17.77
C ALA A 251 17.25 -20.32 -18.55
N ARG A 252 17.80 -21.45 -18.08
CA ARG A 252 18.87 -22.20 -18.76
C ARG A 252 18.38 -23.21 -19.82
N ARG A 253 17.06 -23.40 -20.00
CA ARG A 253 16.50 -24.38 -20.97
C ARG A 253 16.08 -23.79 -22.32
N THR A 254 15.76 -22.50 -22.42
CA THR A 254 15.24 -21.87 -23.64
C THR A 254 16.32 -21.52 -24.67
N SER A 255 17.52 -21.15 -24.23
CA SER A 255 18.60 -20.66 -25.11
C SER A 255 19.16 -21.69 -26.11
N THR A 256 18.94 -22.99 -25.90
CA THR A 256 19.33 -24.05 -26.84
C THR A 256 18.26 -24.37 -27.89
N ALA A 257 17.00 -23.97 -27.67
CA ALA A 257 15.91 -24.20 -28.61
C ALA A 257 15.84 -23.11 -29.69
N GLU A 258 15.99 -21.84 -29.30
CA GLU A 258 15.96 -20.71 -30.26
C GLU A 258 17.23 -20.64 -31.13
N ALA A 259 18.38 -21.09 -30.61
CA ALA A 259 19.60 -21.23 -31.39
C ALA A 259 19.49 -22.27 -32.54
N ALA A 260 18.53 -23.21 -32.44
CA ALA A 260 18.32 -24.25 -33.44
C ALA A 260 17.32 -23.84 -34.55
N SER A 261 16.41 -22.90 -34.31
CA SER A 261 15.45 -22.43 -35.32
C SER A 261 16.01 -21.34 -36.24
N ALA A 262 17.03 -20.61 -35.79
CA ALA A 262 17.66 -19.52 -36.56
C ALA A 262 18.54 -19.97 -37.75
N ALA A 263 18.71 -21.27 -37.98
CA ALA A 263 19.67 -21.81 -38.95
C ALA A 263 19.08 -22.17 -40.34
N VAL A 264 17.77 -21.98 -40.57
CA VAL A 264 17.12 -22.37 -41.84
C VAL A 264 16.22 -21.25 -42.36
N GLY A 265 16.75 -20.40 -43.26
CA GLY A 265 15.93 -19.37 -43.92
C GLY A 265 16.70 -18.22 -44.57
N ALA A 266 17.53 -18.49 -45.59
CA ALA A 266 18.13 -17.43 -46.41
C ALA A 266 18.03 -17.75 -47.91
N PRO A 267 17.41 -16.86 -48.70
CA PRO A 267 17.76 -16.61 -50.09
C PRO A 267 18.46 -15.25 -50.25
N ALA A 268 19.16 -15.05 -51.37
CA ALA A 268 20.24 -14.08 -51.47
C ALA A 268 19.95 -12.83 -52.32
N ALA A 269 20.68 -11.75 -51.99
CA ALA A 269 21.28 -10.72 -52.86
C ALA A 269 20.38 -9.76 -53.68
N GLY A 270 20.78 -8.47 -53.72
CA GLY A 270 20.27 -7.52 -54.72
C GLY A 270 20.61 -6.03 -54.58
N GLY A 271 21.89 -5.63 -54.53
CA GLY A 271 22.34 -4.22 -54.68
C GLY A 271 21.98 -3.25 -53.54
N GLY A 272 22.60 -2.07 -53.38
CA GLY A 272 23.72 -1.49 -54.12
C GLY A 272 23.67 0.05 -54.07
N PHE A 273 24.82 0.69 -53.81
CA PHE A 273 25.17 2.12 -53.95
C PHE A 273 25.16 3.10 -52.75
N ALA A 274 26.36 3.67 -52.57
CA ALA A 274 26.70 5.07 -52.26
C ALA A 274 26.44 5.64 -50.84
N ALA A 275 27.54 5.73 -50.07
CA ALA A 275 27.71 6.68 -48.97
C ALA A 275 28.35 7.99 -49.48
N ARG A 276 28.04 9.16 -48.87
CA ARG A 276 28.97 10.20 -48.32
C ARG A 276 28.18 11.39 -47.69
N PRO A 277 28.81 12.46 -47.13
CA PRO A 277 28.87 12.75 -45.69
C PRO A 277 28.03 13.99 -45.22
N PRO A 278 28.01 14.34 -43.91
CA PRO A 278 27.16 15.41 -43.35
C PRO A 278 27.88 16.77 -43.16
N THR A 279 27.13 17.86 -42.96
CA THR A 279 27.42 19.14 -42.22
C THR A 279 26.45 20.27 -42.69
N PRO A 280 26.35 21.45 -42.03
CA PRO A 280 26.18 21.71 -40.59
C PRO A 280 25.04 22.74 -40.30
N ALA A 281 24.85 23.11 -39.01
CA ALA A 281 23.90 24.14 -38.58
C ALA A 281 24.45 25.60 -38.72
N PRO A 282 23.59 26.63 -38.79
CA PRO A 282 24.00 28.03 -38.79
C PRO A 282 24.05 28.66 -37.37
N THR A 283 25.13 29.40 -37.11
CA THR A 283 25.31 30.35 -35.99
C THR A 283 24.92 31.77 -36.39
N SER A 284 24.54 32.62 -35.42
CA SER A 284 24.47 34.08 -35.62
C SER A 284 25.19 34.85 -34.50
N THR A 285 25.90 35.90 -34.89
CA THR A 285 26.81 36.72 -34.03
C THR A 285 26.32 38.18 -33.97
N PRO A 286 26.53 38.94 -32.87
CA PRO A 286 25.98 40.30 -32.68
C PRO A 286 27.00 41.45 -32.84
N ALA A 287 26.52 42.71 -32.92
CA ALA A 287 27.17 44.00 -32.56
C ALA A 287 26.24 45.20 -32.94
N PRO A 288 26.55 46.49 -32.64
CA PRO A 288 26.81 47.21 -31.36
C PRO A 288 25.76 48.35 -31.12
N GLY A 289 25.79 49.28 -30.15
CA GLY A 289 26.58 49.47 -28.91
C GLY A 289 26.78 50.96 -28.50
N THR A 290 26.60 51.30 -27.19
CA THR A 290 26.99 52.55 -26.46
C THR A 290 26.23 53.88 -26.75
N PRO A 291 26.33 54.94 -25.89
CA PRO A 291 26.83 55.08 -24.49
C PRO A 291 25.69 55.44 -23.47
N VAL A 292 25.73 55.27 -22.14
CA VAL A 292 26.65 55.66 -21.03
C VAL A 292 26.73 57.17 -20.74
N GLU A 293 26.21 57.59 -19.57
CA GLU A 293 26.60 58.82 -18.85
C GLU A 293 26.55 58.56 -17.32
N GLU A 294 27.36 59.29 -16.54
CA GLU A 294 27.78 58.92 -15.18
C GLU A 294 27.68 60.09 -14.16
N ARG A 295 27.53 59.72 -12.86
CA ARG A 295 28.02 60.45 -11.66
C ARG A 295 27.27 61.73 -11.16
N PRO A 296 27.49 62.18 -9.89
CA PRO A 296 27.50 61.42 -8.63
C PRO A 296 26.81 62.22 -7.45
N PRO A 297 27.23 62.25 -6.14
CA PRO A 297 26.23 62.28 -5.05
C PRO A 297 26.32 63.53 -4.14
N GLN A 298 25.46 63.64 -3.13
CA GLN A 298 25.70 64.51 -1.96
C GLN A 298 25.33 63.81 -0.65
N ALA A 299 26.20 63.98 0.34
CA ALA A 299 26.01 63.52 1.72
C ALA A 299 26.53 64.58 2.70
N GLN A 300 25.66 65.04 3.60
CA GLN A 300 25.94 65.84 4.81
C GLN A 300 24.88 65.39 5.84
N GLY A 301 25.22 64.94 7.06
CA GLY A 301 25.73 65.75 8.17
C GLY A 301 24.55 66.10 9.09
N LEU A 302 24.15 65.29 10.09
CA LEU A 302 24.79 64.97 11.38
C LEU A 302 24.52 66.01 12.50
N PHE A 303 24.05 65.50 13.65
CA PHE A 303 23.84 66.12 14.98
C PHE A 303 22.75 67.19 15.19
N GLY A 304 21.85 66.89 16.14
CA GLY A 304 21.33 67.91 17.07
C GLY A 304 19.82 67.94 17.35
N ARG A 305 19.32 67.07 18.25
CA ARG A 305 18.42 67.41 19.38
C ARG A 305 17.97 66.15 20.12
N LEU A 306 18.45 66.00 21.35
CA LEU A 306 17.94 65.04 22.33
C LEU A 306 17.57 65.82 23.60
N LYS A 307 16.27 66.14 23.71
CA LYS A 307 15.52 66.58 24.90
C LYS A 307 14.15 67.07 24.43
N ASP A 308 13.12 66.28 24.69
CA ASP A 308 11.96 66.65 25.50
C ASP A 308 10.97 65.46 25.53
N ALA A 309 9.99 65.51 26.44
CA ALA A 309 8.96 64.49 26.66
C ALA A 309 9.43 63.12 27.23
N PHE A 310 10.09 63.15 28.40
CA PHE A 310 9.72 62.17 29.44
C PHE A 310 8.35 62.57 30.00
N ASN A 311 7.29 61.89 29.59
CA ASN A 311 6.05 61.80 30.35
C ASN A 311 5.35 60.49 30.00
N GLY A 312 4.85 59.79 31.03
CA GLY A 312 4.44 58.39 30.91
C GLY A 312 3.24 58.18 30.01
N VAL A 313 3.39 57.27 29.05
CA VAL A 313 2.30 56.45 28.52
C VAL A 313 2.80 55.02 28.59
N GLU A 314 2.15 54.18 29.41
CA GLU A 314 2.32 52.74 29.35
C GLU A 314 1.70 52.24 28.05
N SER A 315 2.50 52.30 26.99
CA SER A 315 2.11 51.81 25.67
C SER A 315 2.15 50.29 25.70
N GLU A 316 0.99 49.64 25.69
CA GLU A 316 0.91 48.25 25.25
C GLU A 316 1.65 48.12 23.90
N PRO A 317 2.50 47.09 23.71
CA PRO A 317 3.20 46.92 22.45
C PRO A 317 2.15 46.80 21.33
N PRO A 318 2.29 47.56 20.22
CA PRO A 318 1.30 47.55 19.17
C PRO A 318 1.12 46.11 18.67
N ALA A 319 -0.13 45.62 18.71
CA ALA A 319 -0.46 44.28 18.26
C ALA A 319 0.05 44.10 16.83
N ALA A 320 1.07 43.25 16.67
CA ALA A 320 1.70 43.02 15.38
C ALA A 320 0.60 42.58 14.40
N PRO A 321 0.54 43.15 13.17
CA PRO A 321 -0.46 42.73 12.19
C PRO A 321 -0.31 41.23 11.97
N ALA A 322 -1.38 40.48 12.24
CA ALA A 322 -1.39 39.04 12.08
C ALA A 322 -1.25 38.70 10.59
N SER A 323 -0.01 38.55 10.14
CA SER A 323 0.31 38.07 8.80
C SER A 323 -0.19 36.64 8.68
N SER A 324 -1.42 36.48 8.19
CA SER A 324 -2.05 35.19 8.05
C SER A 324 -1.36 34.42 6.92
N ARG A 325 -0.83 33.24 7.28
CA ARG A 325 -0.32 32.23 6.35
C ARG A 325 -1.34 32.03 5.23
N ARG A 326 -0.92 32.14 3.97
CA ARG A 326 -1.85 32.05 2.83
C ARG A 326 -2.48 30.64 2.82
N PRO A 327 -3.81 30.50 3.06
CA PRO A 327 -4.42 29.19 3.14
C PRO A 327 -4.39 28.52 1.77
N ARG A 328 -3.70 27.39 1.66
CA ARG A 328 -3.68 26.55 0.46
C ARG A 328 -4.81 25.53 0.56
N ARG A 329 -5.50 25.22 -0.54
CA ARG A 329 -6.45 24.10 -0.56
C ARG A 329 -5.70 22.80 -0.29
N GLY A 330 -6.29 21.90 0.48
CA GLY A 330 -5.75 20.58 0.70
C GLY A 330 -5.82 19.70 -0.55
N GLN A 331 -5.11 18.58 -0.49
CA GLN A 331 -5.05 17.63 -1.60
C GLN A 331 -6.34 16.83 -1.70
N ASP A 332 -6.74 16.52 -2.93
CA ASP A 332 -7.83 15.58 -3.17
C ASP A 332 -7.36 14.17 -2.81
N SER A 333 -8.22 13.42 -2.15
CA SER A 333 -7.96 12.03 -1.74
C SER A 333 -8.75 11.07 -2.61
N LEU A 334 -8.15 9.94 -3.02
CA LEU A 334 -8.86 8.85 -3.66
C LEU A 334 -8.79 7.60 -2.79
N ILE A 335 -9.95 7.06 -2.41
CA ILE A 335 -10.07 5.84 -1.61
C ILE A 335 -10.83 4.79 -2.42
N ARG A 336 -10.29 3.59 -2.48
CA ARG A 336 -10.97 2.41 -3.03
C ARG A 336 -11.84 1.79 -1.96
N VAL A 337 -13.12 1.59 -2.24
CA VAL A 337 -14.07 0.96 -1.32
C VAL A 337 -14.69 -0.25 -2.00
N GLU A 338 -14.58 -1.40 -1.34
CA GLU A 338 -15.12 -2.67 -1.82
C GLU A 338 -16.61 -2.79 -1.53
N PHE A 339 -17.36 -3.25 -2.52
CA PHE A 339 -18.80 -3.48 -2.44
C PHE A 339 -19.15 -4.85 -3.05
N PRO A 340 -19.89 -5.71 -2.34
CA PRO A 340 -20.54 -6.88 -2.94
C PRO A 340 -21.45 -6.48 -4.10
N LEU A 341 -21.58 -7.36 -5.11
CA LEU A 341 -22.48 -7.16 -6.27
C LEU A 341 -23.91 -6.74 -5.90
N ILE A 342 -24.46 -7.23 -4.78
CA ILE A 342 -25.80 -6.81 -4.31
C ILE A 342 -25.85 -5.32 -3.93
N GLU A 343 -24.80 -4.78 -3.29
CA GLU A 343 -24.72 -3.38 -2.88
C GLU A 343 -24.53 -2.45 -4.09
N THR A 344 -23.72 -2.84 -5.08
CA THR A 344 -23.54 -2.05 -6.33
C THR A 344 -24.78 -2.10 -7.22
N ALA A 345 -25.44 -3.25 -7.31
CA ALA A 345 -26.59 -3.45 -8.19
C ALA A 345 -27.90 -2.83 -7.67
N LEU A 346 -28.14 -2.85 -6.36
CA LEU A 346 -29.37 -2.34 -5.74
C LEU A 346 -29.20 -0.97 -5.07
N GLY A 347 -27.95 -0.59 -4.79
CA GLY A 347 -27.62 0.62 -4.03
C GLY A 347 -27.65 0.38 -2.52
N THR A 348 -26.88 1.18 -1.79
CA THR A 348 -26.78 1.07 -0.33
C THR A 348 -26.39 2.39 0.33
N LEU A 349 -26.61 2.48 1.64
CA LEU A 349 -25.96 3.47 2.51
C LEU A 349 -24.84 2.74 3.25
N LYS A 350 -23.61 3.20 3.11
CA LYS A 350 -22.44 2.56 3.72
C LYS A 350 -21.58 3.60 4.43
N ASP A 351 -21.25 3.31 5.68
CA ASP A 351 -20.28 4.11 6.44
C ASP A 351 -18.87 3.73 6.00
N VAL A 352 -18.12 4.73 5.52
CA VAL A 352 -16.73 4.59 5.09
C VAL A 352 -15.83 5.27 6.11
N ASP A 353 -14.95 4.51 6.74
CA ASP A 353 -13.86 5.02 7.58
C ASP A 353 -12.87 5.80 6.68
N VAL A 354 -12.75 7.11 6.89
CA VAL A 354 -11.83 8.00 6.17
C VAL A 354 -10.80 8.55 7.15
N ASP A 355 -9.52 8.28 6.89
CA ASP A 355 -8.40 8.96 7.52
C ASP A 355 -8.13 10.25 6.73
N THR A 356 -8.41 11.42 7.32
CA THR A 356 -8.19 12.74 6.71
C THR A 356 -7.39 13.65 7.66
N ALA A 357 -7.06 14.86 7.22
CA ALA A 357 -6.59 15.94 8.08
C ALA A 357 -7.75 16.89 8.40
N LYS A 358 -7.95 17.23 9.67
CA LYS A 358 -8.84 18.33 10.12
C LYS A 358 -8.03 19.54 10.59
N VAL A 359 -8.67 20.70 10.72
CA VAL A 359 -8.08 21.89 11.36
C VAL A 359 -7.66 21.54 12.80
N CYS A 360 -6.47 21.97 13.23
CA CYS A 360 -5.99 21.72 14.59
C CYS A 360 -6.79 22.54 15.61
N ASP A 361 -7.52 21.89 16.51
CA ASP A 361 -8.39 22.57 17.49
C ASP A 361 -7.60 23.49 18.45
N ARG A 362 -6.32 23.18 18.73
CA ARG A 362 -5.48 23.96 19.65
C ARG A 362 -5.00 25.31 19.10
N CYS A 363 -4.80 25.42 17.78
CA CYS A 363 -4.31 26.64 17.14
C CYS A 363 -5.25 27.19 16.06
N GLN A 364 -6.42 26.57 15.85
CA GLN A 364 -7.44 26.99 14.89
C GLN A 364 -6.85 27.27 13.49
N GLY A 365 -6.00 26.36 12.99
CA GLY A 365 -5.34 26.48 11.69
C GLY A 365 -3.98 27.20 11.69
N VAL A 366 -3.74 28.13 12.61
CA VAL A 366 -2.57 29.05 12.56
C VAL A 366 -1.22 28.31 12.57
N GLY A 367 -1.11 27.20 13.30
CA GLY A 367 0.12 26.41 13.45
C GLY A 367 1.08 26.93 14.52
N ALA A 368 0.88 28.14 15.05
CA ALA A 368 1.65 28.71 16.16
C ALA A 368 1.07 28.30 17.54
N ALA A 369 1.90 28.39 18.58
CA ALA A 369 1.45 28.29 19.97
C ALA A 369 0.52 29.46 20.33
N ALA A 370 -0.44 29.24 21.22
CA ALA A 370 -1.43 30.25 21.60
C ALA A 370 -0.75 31.53 22.13
N GLY A 371 -1.18 32.70 21.64
CA GLY A 371 -0.62 33.99 22.01
C GLY A 371 0.77 34.30 21.44
N THR A 372 1.37 33.43 20.62
CA THR A 372 2.69 33.69 20.01
C THR A 372 2.56 34.30 18.61
N PRO A 373 3.40 35.30 18.26
CA PRO A 373 3.34 35.95 16.96
C PRO A 373 3.87 35.05 15.83
N VAL A 374 3.32 35.26 14.64
CA VAL A 374 3.78 34.68 13.38
C VAL A 374 4.48 35.77 12.58
N TYR A 375 5.73 35.50 12.17
CA TYR A 375 6.55 36.50 11.47
C TYR A 375 6.48 36.28 9.96
N PRO A 376 6.44 37.34 9.13
CA PRO A 376 6.59 37.19 7.68
C PRO A 376 7.97 36.59 7.36
N CYS A 377 8.04 35.76 6.32
CA CYS A 377 9.31 35.18 5.89
C CYS A 377 10.17 36.24 5.21
N GLU A 378 11.18 36.73 5.94
CA GLU A 378 12.15 37.75 5.49
C GLU A 378 12.75 37.44 4.10
N ARG A 379 13.05 36.16 3.83
CA ARG A 379 13.70 35.75 2.59
C ARG A 379 12.86 35.98 1.33
N CYS A 380 11.53 35.90 1.44
CA CYS A 380 10.60 36.16 0.33
C CYS A 380 9.66 37.33 0.61
N GLY A 381 9.94 38.18 1.61
CA GLY A 381 9.10 39.32 1.96
C GLY A 381 7.62 39.00 2.26
N GLY A 382 7.29 37.75 2.62
CA GLY A 382 5.89 37.33 2.83
C GLY A 382 5.11 36.87 1.59
N THR A 383 5.73 36.64 0.43
CA THR A 383 5.03 36.08 -0.76
C THR A 383 4.82 34.55 -0.69
N GLY A 384 5.84 33.82 -0.20
CA GLY A 384 5.89 32.36 -0.19
C GLY A 384 6.62 31.75 -1.40
N ASP A 385 6.91 32.54 -2.42
CA ASP A 385 7.64 32.13 -3.63
C ASP A 385 8.64 33.23 -4.04
N PHE A 386 9.51 32.94 -5.00
CA PHE A 386 10.51 33.91 -5.46
C PHE A 386 10.12 34.70 -6.71
N GLY A 387 8.89 34.56 -7.21
CA GLY A 387 8.42 35.20 -8.46
C GLY A 387 9.12 34.74 -9.75
N GLU A 388 10.33 34.18 -9.68
CA GLU A 388 11.01 33.55 -10.81
C GLU A 388 10.22 32.33 -11.29
N VAL A 389 9.84 32.40 -12.56
CA VAL A 389 9.06 31.38 -13.26
C VAL A 389 10.00 30.26 -13.68
N SER A 390 9.76 29.05 -13.20
CA SER A 390 10.49 27.85 -13.63
C SER A 390 10.32 27.63 -15.14
N ALA A 391 11.20 26.84 -15.77
CA ALA A 391 11.11 26.53 -17.21
C ALA A 391 9.77 25.92 -17.67
N ILE A 392 8.93 25.47 -16.72
CA ILE A 392 7.59 24.90 -16.89
C ILE A 392 6.44 25.86 -16.54
N GLY A 393 6.70 27.14 -16.23
CA GLY A 393 5.67 28.15 -16.00
C GLY A 393 5.25 28.38 -14.54
N GLU A 394 5.80 27.62 -13.58
CA GLU A 394 5.41 27.68 -12.17
C GLU A 394 6.44 28.40 -11.30
N ALA A 395 5.99 29.24 -10.36
CA ALA A 395 6.85 29.95 -9.40
C ALA A 395 7.39 28.99 -8.32
N ALA A 396 8.70 28.97 -8.12
CA ALA A 396 9.32 28.05 -7.15
C ALA A 396 9.01 28.46 -5.69
N PRO A 397 8.61 27.52 -4.81
CA PRO A 397 8.31 27.83 -3.41
C PRO A 397 9.57 28.24 -2.64
N CYS A 398 9.43 29.22 -1.74
CA CYS A 398 10.54 29.75 -0.95
C CYS A 398 11.07 28.69 0.02
N SER A 399 12.32 28.27 -0.17
CA SER A 399 12.99 27.23 0.66
C SER A 399 13.26 27.62 2.12
N ALA A 400 12.95 28.85 2.55
CA ALA A 400 13.02 29.25 3.96
C ALA A 400 11.68 29.15 4.72
N CYS A 401 10.56 29.02 4.00
CA CYS A 401 9.21 28.84 4.58
C CYS A 401 8.40 27.74 3.88
N ASN A 402 8.99 26.98 2.95
CA ASN A 402 8.35 25.95 2.13
C ASN A 402 7.04 26.40 1.45
N GLY A 403 6.92 27.70 1.16
CA GLY A 403 5.73 28.28 0.57
C GLY A 403 4.68 28.82 1.54
N ASP A 404 4.90 28.76 2.84
CA ASP A 404 3.97 29.26 3.85
C ASP A 404 3.92 30.79 3.97
N ALA A 405 4.84 31.50 3.31
CA ALA A 405 5.02 32.95 3.41
C ALA A 405 5.42 33.48 4.82
N VAL A 406 5.35 32.64 5.86
CA VAL A 406 5.62 33.00 7.25
C VAL A 406 6.66 32.07 7.90
N ARG A 407 7.23 32.50 9.03
CA ARG A 407 8.04 31.68 9.94
C ARG A 407 7.38 31.63 11.31
N ILE A 408 7.21 30.42 11.82
CA ILE A 408 6.66 30.15 13.15
C ILE A 408 7.82 29.78 14.06
N LEU A 409 8.19 30.66 14.99
CA LEU A 409 9.27 30.40 15.96
C LEU A 409 8.81 29.47 17.09
N SER A 410 7.54 29.59 17.48
CA SER A 410 6.91 28.79 18.54
C SER A 410 5.81 27.91 17.95
N PRO A 411 6.13 26.70 17.44
CA PRO A 411 5.14 25.82 16.83
C PRO A 411 4.10 25.32 17.83
N CYS A 412 2.85 25.17 17.37
CA CYS A 412 1.78 24.58 18.15
C CYS A 412 2.11 23.14 18.52
N GLN A 413 2.17 22.83 19.81
CA GLN A 413 2.49 21.50 20.33
C GLN A 413 1.46 20.42 19.96
N GLY A 414 0.28 20.78 19.41
CA GLY A 414 -0.73 19.84 18.94
C GLY A 414 -0.65 19.47 17.45
N CYS A 415 0.12 20.20 16.64
CA CYS A 415 0.27 19.92 15.20
C CYS A 415 1.67 20.22 14.64
N SER A 416 2.65 20.47 15.51
CA SER A 416 4.05 20.75 15.18
C SER A 416 4.27 21.82 14.09
N GLY A 417 3.37 22.82 13.99
CA GLY A 417 3.44 23.87 12.98
C GLY A 417 2.56 23.66 11.74
N ALA A 418 1.95 22.49 11.54
CA ALA A 418 1.19 22.16 10.33
C ALA A 418 -0.17 22.89 10.22
N GLY A 419 -0.76 23.32 11.34
CA GLY A 419 -2.10 23.92 11.39
C GLY A 419 -3.26 22.92 11.29
N ARG A 420 -2.95 21.67 10.93
CA ARG A 420 -3.88 20.56 10.76
C ARG A 420 -3.42 19.33 11.54
N VAL A 421 -4.35 18.47 11.94
CA VAL A 421 -4.08 17.19 12.63
C VAL A 421 -4.77 16.05 11.89
N ARG A 422 -4.17 14.85 11.88
CA ARG A 422 -4.86 13.66 11.36
C ARG A 422 -6.08 13.33 12.21
N PHE A 423 -7.16 12.93 11.56
CA PHE A 423 -8.44 12.63 12.17
C PHE A 423 -9.17 11.57 11.35
N ARG A 424 -9.52 10.47 12.02
CA ARG A 424 -10.34 9.41 11.44
C ARG A 424 -11.82 9.71 11.70
N ARG A 425 -12.64 9.58 10.68
CA ARG A 425 -14.11 9.71 10.79
C ARG A 425 -14.83 8.75 9.86
N ALA A 426 -15.99 8.28 10.29
CA ALA A 426 -16.93 7.62 9.40
C ALA A 426 -17.70 8.68 8.59
N ILE A 427 -17.83 8.46 7.28
CA ILE A 427 -18.71 9.24 6.40
C ILE A 427 -19.76 8.29 5.84
N THR A 428 -21.04 8.59 6.04
CA THR A 428 -22.14 7.81 5.45
C THR A 428 -22.30 8.18 3.98
N VAL A 429 -22.03 7.23 3.09
CA VAL A 429 -22.05 7.44 1.64
C VAL A 429 -23.28 6.77 1.04
N LYS A 430 -24.04 7.52 0.25
CA LYS A 430 -25.14 6.98 -0.55
C LYS A 430 -24.62 6.50 -1.90
N VAL A 431 -24.55 5.19 -2.06
CA VAL A 431 -24.21 4.55 -3.33
C VAL A 431 -25.52 4.26 -4.09
N PRO A 432 -25.78 4.89 -5.25
CA PRO A 432 -26.96 4.58 -6.04
C PRO A 432 -26.85 3.18 -6.65
N GLY A 433 -27.98 2.50 -6.84
CA GLY A 433 -28.01 1.22 -7.54
C GLY A 433 -27.64 1.37 -9.02
N GLY A 434 -26.90 0.40 -9.54
CA GLY A 434 -26.42 0.39 -10.92
C GLY A 434 -25.03 0.99 -11.12
N VAL A 435 -24.31 1.36 -10.05
CA VAL A 435 -22.91 1.82 -10.17
C VAL A 435 -22.00 0.70 -10.69
N ASP A 436 -21.17 1.00 -11.69
CA ASP A 436 -20.20 0.02 -12.23
C ASP A 436 -18.88 0.03 -11.46
N HIS A 437 -18.12 -1.05 -11.56
CA HIS A 437 -16.74 -1.12 -11.09
C HIS A 437 -15.90 0.03 -11.69
N GLY A 438 -15.09 0.70 -10.86
CA GLY A 438 -14.28 1.86 -11.25
C GLY A 438 -15.06 3.19 -11.27
N THR A 439 -16.37 3.18 -11.02
CA THR A 439 -17.14 4.43 -10.84
C THR A 439 -16.59 5.24 -9.67
N ARG A 440 -16.45 6.55 -9.84
CA ARG A 440 -15.96 7.48 -8.81
C ARG A 440 -17.09 8.37 -8.30
N ILE A 441 -17.34 8.34 -6.99
CA ILE A 441 -18.24 9.27 -6.31
C ILE A 441 -17.39 10.40 -5.69
N GLN A 442 -17.70 11.65 -6.04
CA GLN A 442 -17.05 12.83 -5.44
C GLN A 442 -17.83 13.30 -4.21
N LEU A 443 -17.11 13.50 -3.11
CA LEU A 443 -17.58 14.10 -1.87
C LEU A 443 -16.84 15.42 -1.67
N ALA A 444 -17.48 16.51 -2.08
CA ALA A 444 -16.87 17.84 -2.15
C ALA A 444 -16.53 18.39 -0.75
N GLY A 445 -15.31 18.88 -0.56
CA GLY A 445 -14.84 19.37 0.74
C GLY A 445 -14.62 18.32 1.83
N GLU A 446 -14.78 17.02 1.53
CA GLU A 446 -14.60 15.93 2.50
C GLU A 446 -13.17 15.35 2.52
N GLY A 447 -12.27 15.85 1.66
CA GLY A 447 -10.85 15.48 1.58
C GLY A 447 -9.98 16.07 2.70
N GLU A 448 -8.67 16.19 2.48
CA GLU A 448 -7.76 16.73 3.51
C GLU A 448 -7.92 18.25 3.67
N VAL A 449 -7.98 18.76 4.91
CA VAL A 449 -7.74 20.18 5.21
C VAL A 449 -6.33 20.60 4.78
N GLY A 450 -6.19 21.76 4.14
CA GLY A 450 -4.91 22.22 3.63
C GLY A 450 -3.91 22.68 4.70
N PRO A 451 -2.61 22.78 4.37
CA PRO A 451 -1.59 23.31 5.29
C PRO A 451 -1.97 24.71 5.81
N GLY A 452 -1.67 24.97 7.09
CA GLY A 452 -2.06 26.24 7.73
C GLY A 452 -3.56 26.40 7.94
N GLY A 453 -4.33 25.31 7.98
CA GLY A 453 -5.78 25.34 8.15
C GLY A 453 -6.54 25.81 6.91
N GLY A 454 -5.95 25.68 5.72
CA GLY A 454 -6.59 26.05 4.46
C GLY A 454 -7.77 25.14 4.07
N PRO A 455 -8.60 25.54 3.09
CA PRO A 455 -9.84 24.86 2.77
C PRO A 455 -9.61 23.40 2.38
N PRO A 456 -10.54 22.48 2.68
CA PRO A 456 -10.35 21.08 2.39
C PRO A 456 -10.33 20.76 0.89
N GLY A 457 -9.63 19.68 0.57
CA GLY A 457 -9.74 18.99 -0.72
C GLY A 457 -11.07 18.22 -0.85
N ASP A 458 -11.24 17.53 -1.96
CA ASP A 458 -12.37 16.63 -2.20
C ASP A 458 -11.97 15.19 -1.97
N LEU A 459 -12.93 14.34 -1.61
CA LEU A 459 -12.74 12.90 -1.48
C LEU A 459 -13.43 12.18 -2.64
N TYR A 460 -12.65 11.43 -3.41
CA TYR A 460 -13.13 10.55 -4.46
C TYR A 460 -13.17 9.11 -3.96
N LEU A 461 -14.34 8.47 -4.06
CA LEU A 461 -14.53 7.07 -3.71
C LEU A 461 -14.63 6.25 -4.98
N GLU A 462 -13.61 5.43 -5.24
CA GLU A 462 -13.54 4.51 -6.38
C GLU A 462 -14.17 3.17 -5.98
N ILE A 463 -15.24 2.78 -6.66
CA ILE A 463 -16.06 1.61 -6.33
C ILE A 463 -15.39 0.35 -6.87
N VAL A 464 -15.03 -0.57 -5.99
CA VAL A 464 -14.49 -1.89 -6.34
C VAL A 464 -15.60 -2.92 -6.15
N GLU A 465 -16.29 -3.30 -7.23
CA GLU A 465 -17.25 -4.41 -7.20
C GLU A 465 -16.53 -5.74 -6.96
N LEU A 466 -16.93 -6.47 -5.92
CA LEU A 466 -16.40 -7.79 -5.59
C LEU A 466 -17.06 -8.90 -6.44
N PRO A 467 -16.30 -9.87 -6.97
CA PRO A 467 -16.86 -11.00 -7.71
C PRO A 467 -17.89 -11.79 -6.90
N HIS A 468 -19.04 -12.10 -7.50
CA HIS A 468 -20.07 -12.92 -6.88
C HIS A 468 -19.92 -14.41 -7.30
N PRO A 469 -20.05 -15.39 -6.38
CA PRO A 469 -19.71 -16.80 -6.65
C PRO A 469 -20.56 -17.48 -7.73
N GLU A 470 -21.77 -17.00 -7.99
CA GLU A 470 -22.68 -17.59 -8.98
C GLU A 470 -23.18 -16.60 -10.05
N LEU A 471 -22.91 -15.29 -9.91
CA LEU A 471 -23.52 -14.26 -10.77
C LEU A 471 -22.42 -13.41 -11.40
N VAL A 472 -22.52 -13.18 -12.70
CA VAL A 472 -21.59 -12.33 -13.45
C VAL A 472 -22.38 -11.17 -14.06
N ARG A 473 -22.05 -9.95 -13.67
CA ARG A 473 -22.67 -8.73 -14.22
C ARG A 473 -22.14 -8.42 -15.61
N ARG A 474 -23.01 -7.97 -16.52
CA ARG A 474 -22.64 -7.42 -17.83
C ARG A 474 -23.56 -6.23 -18.15
N GLY A 475 -23.10 -5.03 -17.84
CA GLY A 475 -23.95 -3.83 -17.86
C GLY A 475 -25.06 -3.95 -16.80
N ASP A 476 -26.31 -3.77 -17.23
CA ASP A 476 -27.48 -3.86 -16.35
C ASP A 476 -27.99 -5.30 -16.14
N ASP A 477 -27.55 -6.25 -16.97
CA ASP A 477 -27.98 -7.65 -16.92
C ASP A 477 -27.05 -8.50 -16.05
N LEU A 478 -27.63 -9.52 -15.41
CA LEU A 478 -26.90 -10.54 -14.66
C LEU A 478 -26.91 -11.86 -15.41
N HIS A 479 -25.80 -12.58 -15.36
CA HIS A 479 -25.64 -13.89 -15.98
C HIS A 479 -25.34 -14.96 -14.93
N LEU A 480 -26.03 -16.09 -15.05
CA LEU A 480 -25.82 -17.31 -14.26
C LEU A 480 -25.67 -18.50 -15.21
N THR A 481 -24.67 -19.35 -14.99
CA THR A 481 -24.57 -20.65 -15.69
C THR A 481 -25.07 -21.78 -14.79
N ARG A 482 -26.09 -22.51 -15.23
CA ARG A 482 -26.67 -23.65 -14.50
C ARG A 482 -26.48 -24.95 -15.28
N ARG A 483 -25.80 -25.91 -14.65
CA ARG A 483 -25.56 -27.26 -15.20
C ARG A 483 -26.68 -28.21 -14.85
N LEU A 484 -27.31 -28.77 -15.89
CA LEU A 484 -28.36 -29.78 -15.82
C LEU A 484 -27.80 -31.15 -16.22
N THR A 485 -28.28 -32.20 -15.55
CA THR A 485 -28.03 -33.57 -16.02
C THR A 485 -28.83 -33.85 -17.29
N ARG A 486 -28.35 -34.77 -18.15
CA ARG A 486 -29.10 -35.25 -19.33
C ARG A 486 -30.54 -35.70 -18.97
N SER A 487 -30.72 -36.27 -17.79
CA SER A 487 -31.99 -36.76 -17.24
C SER A 487 -32.98 -35.62 -16.93
N GLN A 488 -32.49 -34.52 -16.35
CA GLN A 488 -33.27 -33.30 -16.08
C GLN A 488 -33.63 -32.56 -17.37
N ALA A 489 -32.68 -32.38 -18.28
CA ALA A 489 -32.92 -31.70 -19.56
C ALA A 489 -33.97 -32.43 -20.42
N ARG A 490 -33.96 -33.77 -20.43
CA ARG A 490 -34.95 -34.58 -21.17
C ARG A 490 -36.36 -34.47 -20.59
N ARG A 491 -36.54 -34.65 -19.27
CA ARG A 491 -37.88 -34.66 -18.63
C ARG A 491 -38.44 -33.28 -18.28
N GLY A 492 -37.60 -32.25 -18.29
CA GLY A 492 -37.88 -30.98 -17.64
C GLY A 492 -37.76 -31.09 -16.11
N CYS A 493 -37.56 -29.96 -15.45
CA CYS A 493 -37.43 -29.87 -14.00
C CYS A 493 -37.72 -28.45 -13.51
N THR A 494 -37.78 -28.27 -12.20
CA THR A 494 -37.73 -26.94 -11.57
C THR A 494 -36.38 -26.80 -10.87
N ILE A 495 -35.66 -25.71 -11.14
CA ILE A 495 -34.35 -25.44 -10.55
C ILE A 495 -34.38 -24.18 -9.66
N PRO A 496 -33.64 -24.16 -8.54
CA PRO A 496 -33.41 -22.94 -7.78
C PRO A 496 -32.38 -22.07 -8.51
N VAL A 497 -32.78 -20.83 -8.80
CA VAL A 497 -31.94 -19.78 -9.37
C VAL A 497 -31.67 -18.73 -8.28
N PRO A 498 -30.41 -18.52 -7.85
CA PRO A 498 -30.08 -17.41 -6.97
C PRO A 498 -30.35 -16.08 -7.69
N THR A 499 -30.91 -15.13 -6.97
CA THR A 499 -31.10 -13.74 -7.39
C THR A 499 -30.45 -12.82 -6.34
N LEU A 500 -30.29 -11.54 -6.63
CA LEU A 500 -29.75 -10.59 -5.64
C LEU A 500 -30.62 -10.50 -4.37
N GLU A 501 -31.91 -10.81 -4.46
CA GLU A 501 -32.88 -10.70 -3.35
C GLU A 501 -33.24 -12.08 -2.75
N GLY A 502 -32.50 -13.15 -3.08
CA GLY A 502 -32.70 -14.49 -2.53
C GLY A 502 -32.62 -15.60 -3.57
N SER A 503 -33.69 -16.39 -3.72
CA SER A 503 -33.75 -17.44 -4.73
C SER A 503 -35.15 -17.59 -5.33
N LYS A 504 -35.20 -17.96 -6.61
CA LYS A 504 -36.45 -18.13 -7.37
C LYS A 504 -36.47 -19.51 -8.04
N SER A 505 -37.58 -20.22 -7.90
CA SER A 505 -37.81 -21.50 -8.58
C SER A 505 -38.19 -21.26 -10.04
N VAL A 506 -37.38 -21.77 -10.97
CA VAL A 506 -37.56 -21.59 -12.42
C VAL A 506 -37.85 -22.93 -13.08
N ARG A 507 -38.92 -23.01 -13.87
CA ARG A 507 -39.29 -24.22 -14.61
C ARG A 507 -38.51 -24.31 -15.91
N VAL A 508 -37.73 -25.38 -16.05
CA VAL A 508 -37.04 -25.78 -17.28
C VAL A 508 -37.97 -26.71 -18.06
N PRO A 509 -38.25 -26.44 -19.35
CA PRO A 509 -39.10 -27.30 -20.17
C PRO A 509 -38.45 -28.66 -20.44
N ALA A 510 -39.26 -29.65 -20.78
CA ALA A 510 -38.77 -30.92 -21.32
C ALA A 510 -38.05 -30.69 -22.66
N GLU A 511 -37.18 -31.65 -23.02
CA GLU A 511 -36.39 -31.60 -24.26
C GLU A 511 -35.49 -30.35 -24.42
N THR A 512 -35.08 -29.76 -23.29
CA THR A 512 -34.18 -28.60 -23.26
C THR A 512 -32.82 -28.95 -23.89
N ARG A 513 -32.34 -28.07 -24.78
CA ARG A 513 -31.00 -28.14 -25.40
C ARG A 513 -29.98 -27.33 -24.61
N SER A 514 -28.71 -27.75 -24.66
CA SER A 514 -27.60 -26.96 -24.09
C SER A 514 -27.46 -25.63 -24.82
N GLY A 515 -27.13 -24.56 -24.10
CA GLY A 515 -27.10 -23.19 -24.61
C GLY A 515 -28.46 -22.46 -24.56
N LEU A 516 -29.54 -23.10 -24.12
CA LEU A 516 -30.81 -22.40 -23.88
C LEU A 516 -30.62 -21.37 -22.76
N THR A 517 -31.02 -20.12 -23.01
CA THR A 517 -31.00 -19.04 -22.01
C THR A 517 -32.43 -18.78 -21.54
N LEU A 518 -32.67 -18.89 -20.23
CA LEU A 518 -33.94 -18.51 -19.60
C LEU A 518 -33.82 -17.08 -19.04
N ARG A 519 -34.80 -16.22 -19.36
CA ARG A 519 -34.82 -14.81 -18.95
C ARG A 519 -35.76 -14.60 -17.76
N LEU A 520 -35.23 -14.10 -16.65
CA LEU A 520 -36.00 -13.67 -15.48
C LEU A 520 -36.08 -12.15 -15.50
N ALA A 521 -37.21 -11.64 -16.00
CA ALA A 521 -37.39 -10.21 -16.20
C ALA A 521 -37.32 -9.41 -14.89
N GLY A 522 -36.57 -8.30 -14.88
CA GLY A 522 -36.44 -7.40 -13.73
C GLY A 522 -35.62 -7.93 -12.54
N HIS A 523 -34.83 -8.99 -12.74
CA HIS A 523 -33.95 -9.60 -11.73
C HIS A 523 -32.45 -9.30 -11.94
N GLY A 524 -32.10 -8.38 -12.84
CA GLY A 524 -30.76 -7.83 -13.04
C GLY A 524 -30.45 -6.67 -12.07
N THR A 525 -29.52 -5.80 -12.46
CA THR A 525 -29.15 -4.61 -11.66
C THR A 525 -30.08 -3.43 -11.94
N MET A 526 -30.12 -2.43 -11.05
CA MET A 526 -30.84 -1.18 -11.31
C MET A 526 -30.13 -0.35 -12.37
N HIS A 527 -30.88 0.43 -13.16
CA HIS A 527 -30.30 1.37 -14.11
C HIS A 527 -29.82 2.64 -13.40
N LEU A 528 -28.54 2.99 -13.54
CA LEU A 528 -27.95 4.18 -12.89
C LEU A 528 -28.63 5.51 -13.30
N ARG A 529 -29.22 5.56 -14.50
CA ARG A 529 -29.90 6.73 -15.08
C ARG A 529 -31.28 6.38 -15.61
N GLY A 530 -32.14 5.78 -14.78
CA GLY A 530 -33.51 5.45 -15.16
C GLY A 530 -34.32 4.86 -14.02
N GLY A 531 -35.55 4.45 -14.34
CA GLY A 531 -36.37 3.60 -13.48
C GLY A 531 -36.37 2.17 -14.02
N GLY A 532 -36.34 1.18 -13.13
CA GLY A 532 -36.37 -0.24 -13.49
C GLY A 532 -35.07 -0.98 -13.19
N ARG A 533 -34.99 -2.21 -13.69
CA ARG A 533 -33.85 -3.14 -13.56
C ARG A 533 -33.68 -3.89 -14.87
N GLY A 534 -32.45 -4.30 -15.16
CA GLY A 534 -32.15 -5.30 -16.18
C GLY A 534 -32.69 -6.69 -15.80
N ASP A 535 -32.28 -7.71 -16.55
CA ASP A 535 -32.75 -9.08 -16.43
C ASP A 535 -31.68 -10.03 -15.87
N LEU A 536 -32.13 -11.16 -15.32
CA LEU A 536 -31.24 -12.28 -14.99
C LEU A 536 -31.35 -13.35 -16.10
N LEU A 537 -30.25 -13.56 -16.80
CA LEU A 537 -30.08 -14.47 -17.92
C LEU A 537 -29.41 -15.77 -17.43
N VAL A 538 -30.20 -16.83 -17.34
CA VAL A 538 -29.76 -18.15 -16.87
C VAL A 538 -29.41 -19.02 -18.07
N HIS A 539 -28.11 -19.20 -18.32
CA HIS A 539 -27.58 -20.07 -19.36
C HIS A 539 -27.59 -21.53 -18.88
N LEU A 540 -28.25 -22.41 -19.64
CA LEU A 540 -28.35 -23.83 -19.32
C LEU A 540 -27.30 -24.64 -20.07
N GLU A 541 -26.40 -25.27 -19.32
CA GLU A 541 -25.41 -26.24 -19.83
C GLU A 541 -25.85 -27.67 -19.50
N ILE A 542 -25.69 -28.61 -20.43
CA ILE A 542 -25.94 -30.04 -20.17
C ILE A 542 -24.62 -30.76 -19.89
N GLY A 543 -24.51 -31.42 -18.73
CA GLY A 543 -23.32 -32.17 -18.33
C GLY A 543 -23.64 -33.42 -17.51
N ASP A 544 -22.60 -34.17 -17.15
CA ASP A 544 -22.73 -35.41 -16.37
C ASP A 544 -23.00 -35.18 -14.87
N LYS A 545 -22.74 -33.98 -14.35
CA LYS A 545 -22.99 -33.57 -12.96
C LYS A 545 -23.68 -32.21 -12.91
N SER A 546 -24.66 -32.06 -12.03
CA SER A 546 -25.34 -30.78 -11.75
C SER A 546 -24.65 -30.04 -10.61
N ASN A 547 -24.25 -28.78 -10.82
CA ASN A 547 -23.62 -27.93 -9.80
C ASN A 547 -24.65 -27.28 -8.84
N GLY A 548 -25.77 -27.94 -8.57
CA GLY A 548 -26.77 -27.49 -7.60
C GLY A 548 -26.48 -28.08 -6.23
N ARG A 549 -26.19 -27.24 -5.23
CA ARG A 549 -26.27 -27.65 -3.82
C ARG A 549 -27.72 -28.11 -3.57
N PRO A 550 -27.96 -29.34 -3.08
CA PRO A 550 -29.32 -29.77 -2.82
C PRO A 550 -29.96 -28.86 -1.77
N ALA A 551 -31.20 -28.45 -1.99
CA ALA A 551 -31.97 -27.74 -0.97
C ALA A 551 -32.05 -28.65 0.28
N ALA A 552 -31.72 -28.10 1.45
CA ALA A 552 -31.84 -28.82 2.71
C ALA A 552 -33.30 -29.25 2.89
N GLY A 553 -33.52 -30.56 2.98
CA GLY A 553 -34.85 -31.15 2.92
C GLY A 553 -35.26 -31.76 4.26
N ARG A 554 -36.29 -31.15 4.85
CA ARG A 554 -36.96 -31.48 6.13
C ARG A 554 -36.27 -30.97 7.38
#